data_AF-A0A7W4B694-F1
#
_entry.id   AF-A0A7W4B694-F1
#
_cell.length_a   1.000
_cell.length_b   1.000
_cell.length_c   1.000
_cell.angle_alpha   90.00
_cell.angle_beta   90.00
_cell.angle_gamma   90.00
#
_symmetry.space_group_name_H-M   'P 1'
#
loop_
_entity.id
_entity.type
_entity.pdbx_description
1 polymer ?
#
loop_
_entity_poly.entity_id
_entity_poly.type
_entity_poly.pdbx_seq_one_letter_code
_entity_poly.pdbx_strand_id
1 'polypeptide(L)'
;MKSEKLTLSKNIKGIVLFAFFFVLTITLPMISYSEVTLVFAALNQHQLIFEEKSFGASLILGTPVLAMLTRLIFLKVRNIEIKPELLIRWYKLCGITLILLLISVPTYTYFIESKIKSEGYTTCNSYSTSRGADIWVTSQHYCIEKGYRVSEEITDWLKQQTTEPTPEDVIKKVDELLANNP
;
A
#
# COMPACT_ATOMS: atom_id res chain seq x y z
N MET A 1 -19.51 -6.28 -42.59
CA MET A 1 -18.13 -6.45 -42.08
C MET A 1 -17.63 -5.36 -41.13
N LYS A 2 -17.77 -4.05 -41.44
CA LYS A 2 -17.28 -2.96 -40.55
C LYS A 2 -18.07 -2.83 -39.23
N SER A 3 -19.39 -3.02 -39.29
CA SER A 3 -20.29 -2.97 -38.12
C SER A 3 -19.99 -4.12 -37.13
N GLU A 4 -19.84 -5.34 -37.64
CA GLU A 4 -19.58 -6.56 -36.86
C GLU A 4 -18.21 -6.56 -36.14
N LYS A 5 -17.17 -6.05 -36.80
CA LYS A 5 -15.86 -5.81 -36.16
C LYS A 5 -15.94 -4.78 -35.04
N LEU A 6 -16.83 -3.78 -35.17
CA LEU A 6 -17.01 -2.73 -34.16
C LEU A 6 -17.72 -3.26 -32.91
N THR A 7 -18.74 -4.10 -33.06
CA THR A 7 -19.45 -4.76 -31.96
C THR A 7 -18.57 -5.77 -31.23
N LEU A 8 -17.78 -6.56 -31.98
CA LEU A 8 -16.82 -7.51 -31.39
C LEU A 8 -15.75 -6.78 -30.56
N SER A 9 -15.16 -5.70 -31.08
CA SER A 9 -14.15 -4.90 -30.37
C SER A 9 -14.70 -4.28 -29.08
N LYS A 10 -15.95 -3.79 -29.10
CA LYS A 10 -16.61 -3.19 -27.92
C LYS A 10 -16.85 -4.22 -26.81
N ASN A 11 -17.26 -5.44 -27.17
CA ASN A 11 -17.49 -6.51 -26.21
C ASN A 11 -16.18 -7.01 -25.57
N ILE A 12 -15.10 -7.16 -26.35
CA ILE A 12 -13.78 -7.54 -25.82
C ILE A 12 -13.27 -6.50 -24.82
N LYS A 13 -13.35 -5.20 -25.15
CA LYS A 13 -12.96 -4.13 -24.22
C LYS A 13 -13.74 -4.18 -22.91
N GLY A 14 -15.05 -4.45 -22.98
CA GLY A 14 -15.88 -4.58 -21.78
C GLY A 14 -15.49 -5.77 -20.91
N ILE A 15 -15.18 -6.92 -21.51
CA ILE A 15 -14.73 -8.12 -20.79
C ILE A 15 -13.37 -7.90 -20.12
N VAL A 16 -12.41 -7.29 -20.83
CA VAL A 16 -11.10 -6.95 -20.26
C VAL A 16 -11.25 -5.99 -19.08
N LEU A 17 -12.09 -4.96 -19.22
CA LEU A 17 -12.39 -4.01 -18.16
C LEU A 17 -13.03 -4.70 -16.95
N PHE A 18 -13.99 -5.60 -17.17
CA PHE A 18 -14.60 -6.39 -16.11
C PHE A 18 -13.57 -7.23 -15.36
N ALA A 19 -12.73 -7.99 -16.10
CA ALA A 19 -11.71 -8.83 -15.50
C ALA A 19 -10.71 -8.02 -14.66
N PHE A 20 -10.27 -6.87 -15.16
CA PHE A 20 -9.40 -5.95 -14.42
C PHE A 20 -10.03 -5.49 -13.10
N PHE A 21 -11.26 -4.97 -13.13
CA PHE A 21 -11.93 -4.49 -11.91
C PHE A 21 -12.29 -5.61 -10.95
N PHE A 22 -12.59 -6.81 -11.46
CA PHE A 22 -12.83 -7.99 -10.65
C PHE A 22 -11.59 -8.41 -9.86
N VAL A 23 -10.43 -8.51 -10.55
CA VAL A 23 -9.14 -8.78 -9.89
C VAL A 23 -8.86 -7.70 -8.85
N LEU A 24 -9.00 -6.42 -9.23
CA LEU A 24 -8.73 -5.30 -8.34
C LEU A 24 -9.61 -5.30 -7.08
N THR A 25 -10.88 -5.70 -7.21
CA THR A 25 -11.82 -5.84 -6.07
C THR A 25 -11.37 -6.92 -5.08
N ILE A 26 -10.77 -8.01 -5.56
CA ILE A 26 -10.29 -9.11 -4.72
C ILE A 26 -8.92 -8.78 -4.11
N THR A 27 -8.02 -8.15 -4.87
CA THR A 27 -6.67 -7.85 -4.40
C THR A 27 -6.63 -6.74 -3.36
N LEU A 28 -7.54 -5.77 -3.42
CA LEU A 28 -7.53 -4.63 -2.50
C LEU A 28 -7.63 -5.00 -1.01
N PRO A 29 -8.59 -5.84 -0.56
CA PRO A 29 -8.64 -6.28 0.84
C PRO A 29 -7.41 -7.14 1.22
N MET A 30 -6.86 -7.90 0.28
CA MET A 30 -5.65 -8.70 0.52
C MET A 30 -4.43 -7.81 0.79
N ILE A 31 -4.27 -6.75 0.00
CA ILE A 31 -3.21 -5.74 0.19
C ILE A 31 -3.36 -5.07 1.55
N SER A 32 -4.57 -4.60 1.89
CA SER A 32 -4.84 -3.98 3.18
C SER A 32 -4.53 -4.92 4.34
N TYR A 33 -4.94 -6.19 4.26
CA TYR A 33 -4.63 -7.19 5.27
C TYR A 33 -3.13 -7.46 5.38
N SER A 34 -2.42 -7.59 4.25
CA SER A 34 -0.98 -7.84 4.26
C SER A 34 -0.20 -6.72 4.94
N GLU A 35 -0.54 -5.45 4.67
CA GLU A 35 0.14 -4.29 5.28
C GLU A 35 0.00 -4.32 6.82
N VAL A 36 -1.21 -4.57 7.33
CA VAL A 36 -1.45 -4.69 8.77
C VAL A 36 -0.64 -5.85 9.36
N THR A 37 -0.65 -7.01 8.70
CA THR A 37 0.06 -8.19 9.20
C THR A 37 1.58 -8.03 9.19
N LEU A 38 2.14 -7.31 8.22
CA LEU A 38 3.58 -7.06 8.13
C LEU A 38 4.05 -6.23 9.31
N VAL A 39 3.32 -5.16 9.67
CA VAL A 39 3.67 -4.32 10.82
C VAL A 39 3.59 -5.13 12.12
N PHE A 40 2.50 -5.86 12.35
CA PHE A 40 2.38 -6.67 13.58
C PHE A 40 3.40 -7.82 13.63
N ALA A 41 3.73 -8.44 12.50
CA ALA A 41 4.77 -9.45 12.43
C ALA A 41 6.15 -8.86 12.76
N ALA A 42 6.47 -7.68 12.22
CA ALA A 42 7.71 -6.98 12.49
C ALA A 42 7.86 -6.62 13.97
N LEU A 43 6.79 -6.12 14.59
CA LEU A 43 6.76 -5.82 16.03
C LEU A 43 6.94 -7.09 16.87
N ASN A 44 6.20 -8.16 16.57
CA ASN A 44 6.30 -9.43 17.31
C ASN A 44 7.69 -10.08 17.19
N GLN A 45 8.32 -9.98 16.02
CA GLN A 45 9.66 -10.52 15.76
C GLN A 45 10.78 -9.58 16.22
N HIS A 46 10.46 -8.40 16.76
CA HIS A 46 11.43 -7.39 17.16
C HIS A 46 12.43 -7.06 16.04
N GLN A 47 11.93 -6.89 14.81
CA GLN A 47 12.77 -6.60 13.65
C GLN A 47 13.50 -5.27 13.83
N LEU A 48 14.79 -5.22 13.50
CA LEU A 48 15.61 -4.00 13.65
C LEU A 48 15.07 -2.81 12.85
N ILE A 49 14.51 -3.10 11.67
CA ILE A 49 13.97 -2.13 10.74
C ILE A 49 12.77 -2.71 9.99
N PHE A 50 11.73 -1.90 9.77
CA PHE A 50 10.63 -2.28 8.90
C PHE A 50 9.95 -1.06 8.27
N GLU A 51 9.14 -1.32 7.24
CA GLU A 51 8.40 -0.31 6.49
C GLU A 51 6.93 -0.33 6.91
N GLU A 52 6.35 0.84 7.15
CA GLU A 52 4.94 1.04 7.49
C GLU A 52 4.27 1.88 6.39
N LYS A 53 3.13 1.40 5.88
CA LYS A 53 2.29 2.12 4.92
C LYS A 53 0.91 2.36 5.49
N SER A 54 0.79 3.49 6.18
CA SER A 54 -0.44 3.97 6.80
C SER A 54 -1.68 3.97 5.87
N PHE A 55 -1.50 4.32 4.59
CA PHE A 55 -2.61 4.37 3.64
C PHE A 55 -3.13 2.98 3.23
N GLY A 56 -2.26 1.98 3.20
CA GLY A 56 -2.57 0.64 2.68
C GLY A 56 -3.68 -0.04 3.48
N ALA A 57 -3.66 0.10 4.81
CA ALA A 57 -4.65 -0.51 5.69
C ALA A 57 -6.08 0.04 5.43
N SER A 58 -6.24 1.35 5.20
CA SER A 58 -7.55 1.96 5.00
C SER A 58 -8.18 1.65 3.63
N LEU A 59 -7.42 1.12 2.67
CA LEU A 59 -7.91 0.77 1.33
C LEU A 59 -9.05 -0.24 1.34
N ILE A 60 -9.17 -1.07 2.38
CA ILE A 60 -10.27 -2.03 2.51
C ILE A 60 -11.66 -1.37 2.40
N LEU A 61 -11.78 -0.11 2.83
CA LEU A 61 -13.02 0.67 2.75
C LEU A 61 -13.44 0.98 1.30
N GLY A 62 -12.51 0.91 0.35
CA GLY A 62 -12.77 1.04 -1.09
C GLY A 62 -13.40 -0.20 -1.72
N THR A 63 -13.32 -1.36 -1.07
CA THR A 63 -13.80 -2.65 -1.61
C THR A 63 -15.28 -2.62 -2.02
N PRO A 64 -16.22 -2.08 -1.22
CA PRO A 64 -17.63 -2.02 -1.61
C PRO A 64 -17.87 -1.17 -2.87
N VAL A 65 -17.15 -0.06 -3.03
CA VAL A 65 -17.24 0.82 -4.20
C VAL A 65 -16.81 0.07 -5.46
N LEU A 66 -15.69 -0.66 -5.37
CA LEU A 66 -15.14 -1.43 -6.48
C LEU A 66 -15.99 -2.66 -6.81
N ALA A 67 -16.56 -3.33 -5.82
CA ALA A 67 -17.49 -4.43 -6.03
C ALA A 67 -18.74 -3.96 -6.78
N MET A 68 -19.31 -2.81 -6.40
CA MET A 68 -20.44 -2.21 -7.11
C MET A 68 -20.07 -1.77 -8.52
N LEU A 69 -18.89 -1.18 -8.72
CA LEU A 69 -18.39 -0.79 -10.05
C LEU A 69 -18.20 -2.02 -10.96
N THR A 70 -17.59 -3.07 -10.43
CA THR A 70 -17.42 -4.36 -11.12
C THR A 70 -18.76 -4.93 -11.57
N ARG A 71 -19.77 -4.87 -10.69
CA ARG A 71 -21.15 -5.27 -11.03
C ARG A 71 -21.75 -4.40 -12.15
N LEU A 72 -21.57 -3.08 -12.12
CA LEU A 72 -22.06 -2.19 -13.18
C LEU A 72 -21.41 -2.48 -14.53
N ILE A 73 -20.10 -2.75 -14.55
CA ILE A 73 -19.37 -3.14 -15.76
C ILE A 73 -19.88 -4.48 -16.27
N PHE A 74 -20.11 -5.46 -15.38
CA PHE A 74 -20.68 -6.75 -15.75
C PHE A 74 -22.05 -6.62 -16.41
N LEU A 75 -22.96 -5.80 -15.85
CA LEU A 75 -24.27 -5.54 -16.44
C LEU A 75 -24.15 -4.94 -17.85
N LYS A 76 -23.21 -4.01 -18.04
CA LYS A 76 -22.92 -3.40 -19.35
C LYS A 76 -22.40 -4.42 -20.36
N VAL A 77 -21.52 -5.33 -19.95
CA VAL A 77 -21.01 -6.43 -20.81
C VAL A 77 -22.13 -7.37 -21.24
N ARG A 78 -23.09 -7.63 -20.35
CA ARG A 78 -24.27 -8.46 -20.64
C ARG A 78 -25.35 -7.73 -21.45
N ASN A 79 -25.13 -6.48 -21.84
CA ASN A 79 -26.12 -5.60 -22.48
C ASN A 79 -27.43 -5.48 -21.67
N ILE A 80 -27.33 -5.56 -20.33
CA ILE A 80 -28.46 -5.37 -19.43
C ILE A 80 -28.56 -3.88 -19.11
N GLU A 81 -29.77 -3.34 -19.19
CA GLU A 81 -30.04 -1.94 -18.88
C GLU A 81 -29.68 -1.62 -17.42
N ILE A 82 -28.86 -0.58 -17.24
CA ILE A 82 -28.45 -0.13 -15.91
C ILE A 82 -29.50 0.82 -15.40
N LYS A 83 -30.22 0.39 -14.36
CA LYS A 83 -31.21 1.24 -13.70
C LYS A 83 -30.55 2.49 -13.09
N PRO A 84 -31.14 3.68 -13.23
CA PRO A 84 -30.62 4.92 -12.64
C PRO A 84 -30.40 4.82 -11.13
N GLU A 85 -31.24 4.07 -10.41
CA GLU A 85 -31.10 3.92 -8.95
C GLU A 85 -29.78 3.23 -8.57
N LEU A 86 -29.25 2.33 -9.41
CA LEU A 86 -27.97 1.67 -9.14
C LEU A 86 -26.79 2.63 -9.27
N LEU A 87 -26.83 3.54 -10.23
CA LEU A 87 -25.81 4.58 -10.39
C LEU A 87 -25.85 5.58 -9.23
N ILE A 88 -27.04 5.99 -8.81
CA ILE A 88 -27.22 6.87 -7.64
C ILE A 88 -26.68 6.19 -6.37
N ARG A 89 -26.97 4.90 -6.17
CA ARG A 89 -26.43 4.13 -5.03
C ARG A 89 -24.91 4.05 -5.07
N TRP A 90 -24.32 3.80 -6.24
CA TRP A 90 -22.87 3.79 -6.40
C TRP A 90 -22.25 5.14 -6.07
N TYR A 91 -22.83 6.25 -6.56
CA TYR A 91 -22.34 7.59 -6.25
C TYR A 91 -22.42 7.92 -4.75
N LYS A 92 -23.53 7.56 -4.09
CA LYS A 92 -23.66 7.71 -2.63
C LYS A 92 -22.62 6.89 -1.88
N LEU A 93 -22.37 5.66 -2.33
CA LEU A 93 -21.36 4.80 -1.74
C LEU A 93 -19.95 5.41 -1.90
N CYS A 94 -19.61 5.97 -3.07
CA CYS A 94 -18.37 6.70 -3.27
C CYS A 94 -18.21 7.86 -2.28
N GLY A 95 -19.27 8.67 -2.09
CA GLY A 95 -19.25 9.78 -1.14
C GLY A 95 -19.04 9.33 0.30
N ILE A 96 -19.75 8.29 0.75
CA ILE A 96 -19.61 7.74 2.10
C ILE A 96 -18.20 7.16 2.30
N THR A 97 -17.71 6.36 1.34
CA THR A 97 -16.36 5.79 1.40
C THR A 97 -15.29 6.89 1.46
N LEU A 98 -15.45 7.98 0.71
CA LEU A 98 -14.51 9.10 0.76
C LEU A 98 -14.45 9.73 2.16
N ILE A 99 -15.61 9.99 2.77
CA ILE A 99 -15.68 10.52 4.15
C ILE A 99 -15.04 9.54 5.14
N LEU A 100 -15.33 8.24 5.00
CA LEU A 100 -14.73 7.22 5.87
C LEU A 100 -13.21 7.14 5.67
N LEU A 101 -12.68 7.27 4.46
CA LEU A 101 -11.25 7.31 4.20
C LEU A 101 -10.58 8.52 4.86
N LEU A 102 -11.20 9.71 4.75
CA LEU A 102 -10.69 10.94 5.36
C LEU A 102 -10.56 10.85 6.90
N ILE A 103 -11.39 10.04 7.55
CA ILE A 103 -11.35 9.83 9.00
C ILE A 103 -10.47 8.63 9.37
N SER A 104 -10.58 7.53 8.63
CA SER A 104 -9.91 6.27 8.96
C SER A 104 -8.41 6.31 8.73
N VAL A 105 -7.93 6.97 7.67
CA VAL A 105 -6.49 7.09 7.40
C VAL A 105 -5.76 7.77 8.57
N PRO A 106 -6.09 9.01 8.99
CA PRO A 106 -5.37 9.65 10.08
C PRO A 106 -5.57 8.92 11.42
N THR A 107 -6.74 8.33 11.65
CA THR A 107 -7.01 7.56 12.88
C THR A 107 -6.15 6.30 12.94
N TYR A 108 -6.03 5.57 11.82
CA TYR A 108 -5.19 4.39 11.71
C TYR A 108 -3.71 4.75 11.86
N THR A 109 -3.23 5.77 11.13
CA THR A 109 -1.86 6.28 11.24
C THR A 109 -1.52 6.61 12.68
N TYR A 110 -2.35 7.39 13.36
CA TYR A 110 -2.12 7.74 14.75
C TYR A 110 -2.03 6.50 15.66
N PHE A 111 -2.96 5.55 15.48
CA PHE A 111 -2.99 4.34 16.29
C PHE A 111 -1.76 3.46 16.07
N ILE A 112 -1.40 3.20 14.81
CA ILE A 112 -0.29 2.32 14.47
C ILE A 112 1.05 2.95 14.85
N GLU A 113 1.25 4.24 14.59
CA GLU A 113 2.45 4.96 15.02
C GLU A 113 2.60 4.97 16.53
N SER A 114 1.50 5.23 17.27
CA SER A 114 1.54 5.21 18.72
C SER A 114 1.91 3.83 19.26
N LYS A 115 1.43 2.76 18.61
CA LYS A 115 1.77 1.39 18.98
C LYS A 115 3.26 1.11 18.69
N ILE A 116 3.75 1.46 17.50
CA ILE A 116 5.16 1.26 17.13
C ILE A 116 6.10 2.02 18.08
N LYS A 117 5.79 3.29 18.38
CA LYS A 117 6.56 4.10 19.35
C LYS A 117 6.52 3.50 20.76
N SER A 118 5.40 2.91 21.18
CA SER A 118 5.30 2.26 22.49
C SER A 118 6.16 1.00 22.62
N GLU A 119 6.53 0.38 21.49
CA GLU A 119 7.47 -0.76 21.43
C GLU A 119 8.94 -0.29 21.32
N GLY A 120 9.21 1.02 21.41
CA GLY A 120 10.57 1.58 21.46
C GLY A 120 11.16 2.00 20.11
N TYR A 121 10.40 1.94 19.02
CA TYR A 121 10.88 2.30 17.68
C TYR A 121 10.85 3.81 17.43
N THR A 122 11.76 4.28 16.58
CA THR A 122 11.81 5.65 16.07
C THR A 122 11.77 5.68 14.55
N THR A 123 11.25 6.77 14.00
CA THR A 123 11.12 6.95 12.54
C THR A 123 12.45 7.44 11.95
N CYS A 124 12.88 6.83 10.85
CA CYS A 124 14.09 7.23 10.12
C CYS A 124 13.76 7.94 8.81
N ASN A 125 13.65 9.28 8.87
CA ASN A 125 13.31 10.11 7.71
C ASN A 125 14.32 10.01 6.56
N SER A 126 15.58 9.70 6.85
CA SER A 126 16.61 9.55 5.82
C SER A 126 16.38 8.32 4.95
N TYR A 127 15.72 7.28 5.48
CA TYR A 127 15.40 6.08 4.71
C TYR A 127 13.94 6.06 4.25
N SER A 128 13.04 6.79 4.92
CA SER A 128 11.68 7.00 4.45
C SER A 128 11.65 7.62 3.05
N THR A 129 10.85 7.04 2.17
CA THR A 129 10.73 7.52 0.79
C THR A 129 9.53 8.46 0.65
N SER A 130 9.58 9.36 -0.33
CA SER A 130 8.44 10.24 -0.67
C SER A 130 7.19 9.50 -1.13
N ARG A 131 7.26 8.17 -1.31
CA ARG A 131 6.13 7.32 -1.73
C ARG A 131 5.14 7.00 -0.60
N GLY A 132 5.30 7.63 0.57
CA GLY A 132 4.35 7.52 1.68
C GLY A 132 4.54 6.24 2.51
N ALA A 133 5.78 5.79 2.63
CA ALA A 133 6.15 4.68 3.49
C ALA A 133 7.17 5.16 4.52
N ASP A 134 6.84 4.98 5.79
CA ASP A 134 7.68 5.36 6.91
C ASP A 134 8.56 4.19 7.32
N ILE A 135 9.86 4.45 7.44
CA ILE A 135 10.82 3.46 7.91
C ILE A 135 10.98 3.61 9.42
N TRP A 136 10.74 2.51 10.14
CA TRP A 136 10.87 2.42 11.60
C TRP A 136 12.11 1.62 11.96
N VAL A 137 12.90 2.13 12.90
CA VAL A 137 14.12 1.49 13.41
C VAL A 137 14.05 1.35 14.92
N THR A 138 14.68 0.31 15.48
CA THR A 138 14.75 0.12 16.95
C THR A 138 15.60 1.18 17.66
N SER A 139 16.49 1.85 16.93
CA SER A 139 17.35 2.92 17.45
C SER A 139 17.70 3.94 16.37
N GLN A 140 17.76 5.22 16.76
CA GLN A 140 18.13 6.31 15.87
C GLN A 140 19.56 6.17 15.32
N HIS A 141 20.43 5.40 15.99
CA HIS A 141 21.79 5.15 15.53
C HIS A 141 21.85 4.39 14.19
N TYR A 142 20.80 3.66 13.82
CA TYR A 142 20.71 3.00 12.51
C TYR A 142 20.30 3.95 11.39
N CYS A 143 19.82 5.15 11.72
CA CYS A 143 19.40 6.15 10.75
C CYS A 143 20.58 7.05 10.35
N ILE A 144 21.23 6.74 9.24
CA ILE A 144 22.39 7.49 8.74
C ILE A 144 21.92 8.49 7.67
N GLU A 145 22.12 9.79 7.94
CA GLU A 145 21.58 10.87 7.10
C GLU A 145 22.04 10.80 5.63
N LYS A 146 23.32 10.51 5.41
CA LYS A 146 23.89 10.34 4.05
C LYS A 146 23.37 9.10 3.31
N GLY A 147 22.72 8.16 4.02
CA GLY A 147 22.21 6.91 3.46
C GLY A 147 20.93 7.06 2.63
N TYR A 148 20.36 8.26 2.48
CA TYR A 148 19.14 8.47 1.71
C TYR A 148 19.23 8.03 0.24
N ARG A 149 20.43 8.07 -0.36
CA ARG A 149 20.65 7.64 -1.76
C ARG A 149 20.63 6.13 -1.93
N VAL A 150 20.86 5.40 -0.84
CA VAL A 150 21.00 3.94 -0.79
C VAL A 150 20.02 3.35 0.22
N SER A 151 18.89 4.04 0.42
CA SER A 151 17.92 3.73 1.48
C SER A 151 17.28 2.36 1.29
N GLU A 152 17.04 1.95 0.05
CA GLU A 152 16.51 0.63 -0.28
C GLU A 152 17.53 -0.46 0.07
N GLU A 153 18.77 -0.31 -0.38
CA GLU A 153 19.84 -1.30 -0.18
C GLU A 153 20.25 -1.42 1.29
N ILE A 154 20.33 -0.31 2.03
CA ILE A 154 20.67 -0.36 3.45
C ILE A 154 19.52 -0.95 4.28
N THR A 155 18.26 -0.65 3.92
CA THR A 155 17.09 -1.21 4.61
C THR A 155 17.02 -2.71 4.38
N ASP A 156 17.24 -3.18 3.16
CA ASP A 156 17.26 -4.61 2.84
C ASP A 156 18.41 -5.34 3.52
N TRP A 157 19.60 -4.73 3.57
CA TRP A 157 20.73 -5.28 4.32
C TRP A 157 20.44 -5.39 5.82
N LEU A 158 19.84 -4.35 6.43
CA LEU A 158 19.45 -4.34 7.84
C LEU A 158 18.38 -5.39 8.17
N LYS A 159 17.38 -5.60 7.29
CA LYS A 159 16.36 -6.66 7.42
C LYS A 159 16.95 -8.07 7.45
N GLN A 160 18.10 -8.28 6.81
CA GLN A 160 18.77 -9.57 6.73
C GLN A 160 19.69 -9.86 7.92
N GLN A 161 19.93 -8.90 8.81
CA GLN A 161 20.84 -9.10 9.93
C GLN A 161 20.19 -10.00 10.99
N THR A 162 20.84 -11.13 11.28
CA THR A 162 20.43 -12.06 12.34
C THR A 162 20.96 -11.64 13.72
N THR A 163 21.99 -10.81 13.73
CA THR A 163 22.59 -10.21 14.94
C THR A 163 22.56 -8.71 14.79
N GLU A 164 22.21 -8.01 15.86
CA GLU A 164 22.13 -6.57 15.87
C GLU A 164 23.49 -5.94 15.50
N PRO A 165 23.60 -5.24 14.35
CA PRO A 165 24.85 -4.66 13.89
C PRO A 165 25.24 -3.46 14.76
N THR A 166 26.54 -3.19 14.89
CA THR A 166 26.97 -1.97 15.59
C THR A 166 26.68 -0.73 14.74
N PRO A 167 26.51 0.47 15.34
CA PRO A 167 26.36 1.71 14.59
C PRO A 167 27.50 1.93 13.58
N GLU A 168 28.72 1.55 13.93
CA GLU A 168 29.90 1.62 13.06
C GLU A 168 29.77 0.71 11.83
N ASP A 169 29.21 -0.49 11.98
CA ASP A 169 28.94 -1.41 10.87
C ASP A 169 27.94 -0.81 9.88
N VAL A 170 26.89 -0.16 10.40
CA VAL A 170 25.88 0.51 9.56
C VAL A 170 26.49 1.68 8.79
N ILE A 171 27.31 2.51 9.45
CA ILE A 171 28.01 3.63 8.79
C ILE A 171 28.91 3.12 7.68
N LYS A 172 29.74 2.10 7.99
CA LYS A 172 30.64 1.49 7.01
C LYS A 172 29.86 0.94 5.83
N LYS A 173 28.74 0.25 6.08
CA LYS A 173 27.91 -0.30 5.01
C LYS A 173 27.31 0.79 4.12
N VAL A 174 26.84 1.89 4.70
CA VAL A 174 26.35 3.05 3.94
C VAL A 174 27.46 3.64 3.07
N ASP A 175 28.68 3.79 3.60
CA ASP A 175 29.82 4.28 2.82
C ASP A 175 30.21 3.36 1.67
N GLU A 176 30.19 2.04 1.89
CA GLU A 176 30.40 1.05 0.83
C GLU A 176 29.32 1.13 -0.26
N LEU A 177 28.05 1.28 0.11
CA LEU A 177 26.94 1.37 -0.84
C LEU A 177 27.01 2.67 -1.66
N LEU A 178 27.37 3.78 -1.04
CA LEU A 178 27.56 5.07 -1.72
C LEU A 178 28.76 5.05 -2.67
N ALA A 179 29.86 4.40 -2.29
CA ALA A 179 31.03 4.27 -3.17
C ALA A 179 30.75 3.44 -4.44
N ASN A 180 29.81 2.49 -4.35
CA ASN A 180 29.40 1.65 -5.48
C ASN A 180 28.27 2.26 -6.32
N ASN A 181 27.60 3.32 -5.82
CA ASN A 181 26.50 4.03 -6.47
C ASN A 181 26.73 5.56 -6.41
N PRO A 182 27.72 6.10 -7.15
CA PRO A 182 28.12 7.50 -7.08
C PRO A 182 27.04 8.51 -7.55
#